data_AF-A0A7D3XQL1-F1
#
_entry.id   AF-A0A7D3XQL1-F1
#
_cell.length_a   1.000
_cell.length_b   1.000
_cell.length_c   1.000
_cell.angle_alpha   90.00
_cell.angle_beta   90.00
_cell.angle_gamma   90.00
#
_symmetry.space_group_name_H-M   'P 1'
#
loop_
_entity.id
_entity.type
_entity.pdbx_description
1 polymer ?
#
loop_
_entity_poly.entity_id
_entity_poly.type
_entity_poly.pdbx_seq_one_letter_code
_entity_poly.pdbx_strand_id
1 'polypeptide(L)'
;MTVKDKVKKLFVECYNFSFSPEEIGDDVILFGPESPYALDSMDILKFIATLKEEFEIDLGTIRTDTFSTINQITQTISEHYEESKA
;
A
#
# COMPACT_ATOMS: atom_id res chain seq x y z
N MET A 1 -11.18 1.34 -12.44
CA MET A 1 -10.42 1.75 -11.25
C MET A 1 -9.20 0.84 -11.19
N THR A 2 -7.98 1.38 -11.21
CA THR A 2 -6.76 0.57 -11.25
C THR A 2 -6.38 0.07 -9.85
N VAL A 3 -5.51 -0.95 -9.75
CA VAL A 3 -4.96 -1.40 -8.45
C VAL A 3 -4.32 -0.22 -7.72
N LYS A 4 -3.58 0.63 -8.44
CA LYS A 4 -2.93 1.84 -7.91
C LYS A 4 -3.93 2.80 -7.24
N ASP A 5 -5.02 3.13 -7.93
CA ASP A 5 -6.06 4.02 -7.39
C ASP A 5 -6.66 3.45 -6.11
N LYS A 6 -6.91 2.14 -6.09
CA LYS A 6 -7.46 1.45 -4.91
C LYS A 6 -6.47 1.48 -3.75
N VAL A 7 -5.18 1.22 -3.98
CA VAL A 7 -4.13 1.30 -2.94
C VAL A 7 -4.05 2.70 -2.35
N LYS A 8 -3.99 3.75 -3.19
CA LYS A 8 -3.94 5.14 -2.73
C LYS A 8 -5.17 5.50 -1.90
N LYS A 9 -6.35 5.09 -2.35
CA LYS A 9 -7.60 5.31 -1.63
C LYS A 9 -7.58 4.63 -0.25
N LEU A 10 -7.22 3.36 -0.21
CA LEU A 10 -7.10 2.60 1.04
C LEU A 10 -6.07 3.22 1.98
N PHE A 11 -4.98 3.77 1.46
CA PHE A 11 -3.98 4.45 2.28
C PHE A 11 -4.56 5.68 2.98
N VAL A 12 -5.25 6.55 2.24
CA VAL A 12 -5.96 7.70 2.81
C VAL A 12 -7.00 7.27 3.83
N GLU A 13 -7.80 6.24 3.52
CA GLU A 13 -8.87 5.74 4.39
C GLU A 13 -8.32 5.05 5.66
N CYS A 14 -7.24 4.26 5.55
CA CYS A 14 -6.66 3.49 6.66
C CYS A 14 -6.06 4.39 7.76
N TYR A 15 -5.51 5.54 7.36
CA TYR A 15 -4.89 6.53 8.23
C TYR A 15 -5.73 7.80 8.43
N ASN A 16 -6.90 7.87 7.78
CA ASN A 16 -7.83 9.00 7.85
C ASN A 16 -7.16 10.35 7.52
N PHE A 17 -6.36 10.36 6.45
CA PHE A 17 -5.71 11.58 5.97
C PHE A 17 -6.73 12.56 5.38
N SER A 18 -6.45 13.86 5.47
CA SER A 18 -7.34 14.92 4.95
C SER A 18 -7.09 15.27 3.47
N PHE A 19 -6.11 14.65 2.83
CA PHE A 19 -5.76 14.88 1.43
C PHE A 19 -6.36 13.80 0.51
N SER A 20 -6.43 14.09 -0.78
CA SER A 20 -6.96 13.16 -1.78
C SER A 20 -5.92 12.12 -2.18
N PRO A 21 -6.33 10.89 -2.56
CA PRO A 21 -5.40 9.85 -3.02
C PRO A 21 -4.54 10.30 -4.22
N GLU A 22 -5.06 11.20 -5.05
CA GLU A 22 -4.34 11.79 -6.19
C GLU A 22 -3.14 12.67 -5.80
N GLU A 23 -3.13 13.20 -4.57
CA GLU A 23 -2.03 14.02 -4.04
C GLU A 23 -0.84 13.17 -3.60
N ILE A 24 -1.04 11.86 -3.43
CA ILE A 24 0.03 10.93 -3.08
C ILE A 24 0.90 10.67 -4.30
N GLY A 25 2.17 11.03 -4.21
CA GLY A 25 3.17 10.69 -5.24
C GLY A 25 3.46 9.19 -5.29
N ASP A 26 3.61 8.66 -6.50
CA ASP A 26 3.76 7.22 -6.73
C ASP A 26 5.09 6.64 -6.22
N ASP A 27 6.15 7.46 -6.28
CA ASP A 27 7.52 7.11 -5.88
C ASP A 27 7.92 7.72 -4.52
N VAL A 28 6.95 8.30 -3.81
CA VAL A 28 7.17 8.86 -2.48
C VAL A 28 7.24 7.73 -1.46
N ILE A 29 8.24 7.80 -0.57
CA ILE A 29 8.34 6.92 0.58
C ILE A 29 7.17 7.20 1.53
N LEU A 30 6.32 6.20 1.73
CA LEU A 30 5.12 6.30 2.55
C LEU A 30 5.39 6.03 4.03
N PHE A 31 6.44 5.27 4.34
CA PHE A 31 6.71 4.79 5.70
C PHE A 31 8.15 5.04 6.13
N GLY A 32 8.35 5.14 7.45
CA GLY A 32 9.66 5.34 8.06
C GLY A 32 10.06 6.82 8.20
N PRO A 33 11.29 7.08 8.66
CA PRO A 33 11.74 8.44 8.99
C PRO A 33 11.87 9.37 7.78
N GLU A 34 11.98 8.82 6.58
CA GLU A 34 12.06 9.57 5.32
C GLU A 34 10.67 9.91 4.76
N SER A 35 9.60 9.35 5.34
CA SER A 35 8.22 9.60 4.92
C SER A 35 7.69 10.93 5.45
N PRO A 36 6.98 11.71 4.62
CA PRO A 36 6.29 12.91 5.08
C PRO A 36 5.02 12.61 5.90
N TYR A 37 4.57 11.35 5.94
CA TYR A 37 3.30 10.95 6.56
C TYR A 37 3.44 10.51 8.03
N ALA A 38 4.65 10.54 8.58
CA ALA A 38 4.95 10.16 9.97
C ALA A 38 4.46 8.75 10.36
N LEU A 39 4.45 7.82 9.39
CA LEU A 39 4.05 6.43 9.60
C LEU A 39 5.26 5.57 9.96
N ASP A 40 5.11 4.71 10.96
CA ASP A 40 6.18 3.82 11.43
C ASP A 40 6.02 2.37 10.97
N SER A 41 6.92 1.48 11.42
CA SER A 41 6.89 0.06 11.04
C SER A 41 5.62 -0.68 11.47
N MET A 42 4.96 -0.25 12.54
CA MET A 42 3.69 -0.83 13.00
C MET A 42 2.55 -0.43 12.07
N ASP A 43 2.56 0.82 11.60
CA ASP A 43 1.60 1.29 10.61
C ASP A 43 1.69 0.50 9.30
N ILE A 44 2.91 0.18 8.83
CA ILE A 44 3.13 -0.65 7.64
C ILE A 44 2.36 -1.97 7.75
N LEU A 45 2.49 -2.66 8.89
CA LEU A 45 1.86 -3.96 9.11
C LEU A 45 0.33 -3.85 9.09
N LYS A 46 -0.22 -2.77 9.67
CA LYS A 46 -1.65 -2.49 9.62
C LYS A 46 -2.12 -2.30 8.17
N PHE A 47 -1.40 -1.51 7.38
CA PHE A 47 -1.76 -1.29 5.99
C PHE A 47 -1.64 -2.55 5.13
N ILE A 48 -0.58 -3.34 5.33
CA ILE A 48 -0.44 -4.65 4.68
C ILE A 48 -1.63 -5.55 5.04
N ALA A 49 -2.06 -5.60 6.30
CA ALA A 49 -3.22 -6.39 6.70
C ALA A 49 -4.50 -5.91 5.99
N THR A 50 -4.75 -4.61 5.94
CA THR A 50 -5.87 -4.03 5.19
C THR A 50 -5.81 -4.40 3.70
N LEU A 51 -4.63 -4.34 3.08
CA LEU A 51 -4.47 -4.71 1.67
C LEU A 51 -4.70 -6.22 1.45
N LYS A 52 -4.23 -7.09 2.34
CA LYS A 52 -4.50 -8.54 2.29
C LYS A 52 -6.01 -8.81 2.30
N GLU A 53 -6.74 -8.16 3.20
CA GLU A 53 -8.20 -8.31 3.32
C GLU A 53 -8.92 -7.74 2.08
N GLU A 54 -8.52 -6.56 1.61
CA GLU A 54 -9.20 -5.85 0.52
C GLU A 54 -8.96 -6.42 -0.88
N PHE A 55 -7.84 -7.11 -1.07
CA PHE A 55 -7.49 -7.75 -2.33
C PHE A 55 -7.59 -9.28 -2.26
N GLU A 56 -7.92 -9.85 -1.09
CA GLU A 56 -7.97 -11.29 -0.82
C GLU A 56 -6.68 -12.03 -1.23
N ILE A 57 -5.53 -11.38 -1.01
CA ILE A 57 -4.20 -11.89 -1.39
C ILE A 57 -3.38 -12.27 -0.15
N ASP A 58 -2.62 -13.37 -0.25
CA ASP A 58 -1.67 -13.74 0.78
C ASP A 58 -0.31 -13.07 0.54
N LEU A 59 -0.08 -11.96 1.25
CA LEU A 59 1.21 -11.25 1.24
C LEU A 59 2.20 -11.81 2.29
N GLY A 60 2.08 -13.08 2.69
CA GLY A 60 2.79 -13.70 3.82
C GLY A 60 4.32 -13.64 3.75
N THR A 61 4.89 -13.45 2.57
CA THR A 61 6.34 -13.33 2.34
C THR A 61 6.77 -11.95 1.84
N ILE A 62 5.88 -10.95 1.83
CA ILE A 62 6.28 -9.60 1.42
C ILE A 62 7.35 -9.09 2.37
N ARG A 63 8.49 -8.74 1.77
CA ARG A 63 9.52 -8.03 2.47
C ARG A 63 9.09 -6.56 2.60
N THR A 64 9.02 -6.10 3.84
CA THR A 64 8.66 -4.71 4.16
C THR A 64 9.65 -3.68 3.58
N ASP A 65 10.87 -4.11 3.22
CA ASP A 65 11.88 -3.31 2.52
C ASP A 65 11.49 -2.91 1.09
N THR A 66 10.63 -3.71 0.45
CA THR A 66 10.06 -3.44 -0.87
C THR A 66 8.70 -2.75 -0.79
N PHE A 67 8.21 -2.46 0.41
CA PHE A 67 6.87 -1.94 0.65
C PHE A 67 6.92 -0.46 1.07
N SER A 68 7.71 0.34 0.35
CA SER A 68 8.01 1.73 0.75
C SER A 68 7.25 2.76 -0.09
N THR A 69 6.93 2.47 -1.35
CA THR A 69 6.22 3.42 -2.24
C THR A 69 4.95 2.83 -2.84
N ILE A 70 4.02 3.68 -3.30
CA ILE A 70 2.77 3.22 -3.95
C ILE A 70 3.07 2.35 -5.17
N ASN A 71 4.08 2.70 -5.97
CA ASN A 71 4.45 1.93 -7.16
C ASN A 71 4.86 0.50 -6.78
N GLN A 72 5.73 0.33 -5.77
CA GLN A 72 6.17 -1.00 -5.35
C GLN A 72 5.01 -1.81 -4.80
N ILE A 73 4.18 -1.20 -3.94
CA ILE A 73 3.00 -1.83 -3.34
C ILE A 73 2.03 -2.30 -4.44
N THR A 74 1.73 -1.42 -5.39
CA THR A 74 0.86 -1.72 -6.52
C THR A 74 1.42 -2.86 -7.35
N GLN A 75 2.73 -2.86 -7.61
CA GLN A 75 3.39 -3.91 -8.37
C GLN A 75 3.24 -5.25 -7.66
N THR A 76 3.57 -5.34 -6.37
CA THR A 76 3.46 -6.60 -5.62
C THR A 76 2.03 -7.10 -5.55
N ILE A 77 1.05 -6.20 -5.34
CA ILE A 77 -0.36 -6.58 -5.38
C ILE A 77 -0.74 -7.09 -6.76
N SER A 78 -0.34 -6.40 -7.83
CA SER A 78 -0.70 -6.80 -9.19
C SER A 78 -0.12 -8.17 -9.55
N GLU A 79 1.10 -8.47 -9.11
CA GLU A 79 1.74 -9.79 -9.27
C GLU A 79 0.91 -10.90 -8.60
N HIS A 80 0.43 -10.70 -7.37
CA HIS A 80 -0.33 -11.72 -6.63
C HIS A 80 -1.83 -11.75 -6.97
N TYR A 81 -2.39 -10.62 -7.40
CA TYR A 81 -3.81 -10.47 -7.71
C TYR A 81 -4.18 -11.15 -9.04
N GLU A 82 -3.28 -11.17 -10.02
CA GLU A 82 -3.47 -11.89 -11.27
C GLU A 82 -3.46 -13.42 -11.06
N GLU A 83 -2.66 -13.93 -10.11
CA GLU A 83 -2.57 -15.37 -9.81
C GLU A 83 -3.83 -15.93 -9.15
N SER A 84 -4.58 -15.14 -8.36
CA SER A 84 -5.85 -15.60 -7.75
C SER A 84 -7.05 -15.57 -8.68
N LYS A 85 -6.95 -14.94 -9.86
CA LYS A 85 -8.02 -14.90 -10.88
C LYS A 85 -7.80 -15.85 -12.06
N ALA A 86 -6.69 -16.58 -12.09
CA ALA A 86 -6.34 -17.54 -13.13
C ALA A 86 -6.91 -18.95 -12.88
#